data_AF-A0A957U3V5-F1
#
_entry.id   AF-A0A957U3V5-F1
#
_cell.length_a   1.000
_cell.length_b   1.000
_cell.length_c   1.000
_cell.angle_alpha   90.00
_cell.angle_beta   90.00
_cell.angle_gamma   90.00
#
_symmetry.space_group_name_H-M   'P 1'
#
loop_
_entity.id
_entity.type
_entity.pdbx_description
1 polymer ?
#
loop_
_entity_poly.entity_id
_entity_poly.type
_entity_poly.pdbx_seq_one_letter_code
_entity_poly.pdbx_strand_id
1 'polypeptide(L)'
;MKSLLQKLRLSEVNAGASTGQDRWIDEPNGIKLVSYNPTTGDRIADVVMASAATYDQVVAEAQDAFTTWRTMPAPRRGLLVRDLGNALREYIEPLGEMV
;
A
#
# COMPACT_ATOMS: atom_id res chain seq x y z
N MET A 1 16.19 -11.18 -0.72
CA MET A 1 14.72 -11.20 -0.85
C MET A 1 13.99 -11.27 0.49
N LYS A 2 14.10 -12.34 1.30
CA LYS A 2 13.39 -12.43 2.61
C LYS A 2 13.71 -11.28 3.57
N SER A 3 14.98 -10.88 3.66
CA SER A 3 15.41 -9.73 4.47
C SER A 3 14.86 -8.40 3.96
N LEU A 4 14.66 -8.25 2.65
CA LEU A 4 14.10 -7.05 2.02
C LEU A 4 12.60 -6.91 2.32
N LEU A 5 11.84 -8.00 2.14
CA LEU A 5 10.41 -8.03 2.46
C LEU A 5 10.16 -7.70 3.94
N GLN A 6 10.99 -8.22 4.85
CA GLN A 6 10.89 -7.90 6.27
C GLN A 6 11.15 -6.41 6.57
N LYS A 7 12.14 -5.77 5.92
CA LYS A 7 12.40 -4.34 6.07
C LYS A 7 11.19 -3.49 5.65
N LEU A 8 10.50 -3.91 4.59
CA LEU A 8 9.29 -3.26 4.09
C LEU A 8 7.99 -3.76 4.75
N ARG A 9 8.09 -4.65 5.74
CA ARG A 9 6.97 -5.25 6.48
C ARG A 9 5.97 -6.00 5.59
N LEU A 10 6.47 -6.64 4.54
CA LEU A 10 5.71 -7.47 3.62
C LEU A 10 5.72 -8.93 4.07
N SER A 11 4.57 -9.59 3.87
CA SER A 11 4.35 -11.02 4.14
C SER A 11 4.38 -11.83 2.84
N GLU A 12 4.25 -13.16 2.94
CA GLU A 12 4.16 -14.02 1.74
C GLU A 12 2.87 -13.79 0.93
N VAL A 13 1.80 -13.36 1.60
CA VAL A 13 0.52 -12.97 1.02
C VAL A 13 0.15 -11.62 1.64
N ASN A 14 -0.12 -10.61 0.81
CA ASN A 14 -0.40 -9.25 1.23
C ASN A 14 -1.78 -8.81 0.73
N ALA A 15 -2.52 -8.05 1.54
CA ALA A 15 -3.75 -7.42 1.08
C ALA A 15 -3.44 -6.34 0.02
N GLY A 16 -4.21 -6.31 -1.06
CA GLY A 16 -4.04 -5.34 -2.15
C GLY A 16 -4.84 -4.05 -1.99
N ALA A 17 -5.69 -3.95 -0.97
CA ALA A 17 -6.54 -2.79 -0.71
C ALA A 17 -6.46 -2.34 0.76
N SER A 18 -6.51 -1.02 0.98
CA SER A 18 -6.50 -0.40 2.30
C SER A 18 -7.28 0.90 2.28
N THR A 19 -7.88 1.26 3.43
CA THR A 19 -8.58 2.53 3.63
C THR A 19 -7.94 3.42 4.68
N GLY A 20 -6.70 3.11 5.08
CA GLY A 20 -5.94 3.93 6.01
C GLY A 20 -4.90 3.15 6.79
N GLN A 21 -4.34 3.80 7.82
CA GLN A 21 -3.36 3.19 8.70
C GLN A 21 -3.96 1.94 9.38
N ASP A 22 -3.28 0.81 9.22
CA ASP A 22 -3.67 -0.50 9.76
C ASP A 22 -5.08 -0.99 9.34
N ARG A 23 -5.64 -0.41 8.26
CA ARG A 23 -6.95 -0.76 7.71
C ARG A 23 -6.84 -1.44 6.35
N TRP A 24 -6.07 -2.51 6.31
CA TRP A 24 -6.00 -3.40 5.15
C TRP A 24 -7.26 -4.26 5.06
N ILE A 25 -7.79 -4.42 3.85
CA ILE A 25 -8.99 -5.22 3.60
C ILE A 25 -8.54 -6.63 3.21
N ASP A 26 -8.73 -7.58 4.11
CA ASP A 26 -8.47 -8.98 3.85
C ASP A 26 -9.67 -9.62 3.13
N GLU A 27 -9.41 -10.17 1.95
CA GLU A 27 -10.34 -11.02 1.23
C GLU A 27 -9.77 -12.45 1.14
N PRO A 28 -10.08 -13.34 2.10
CA PRO A 28 -9.47 -14.68 2.16
C PRO A 28 -9.66 -15.51 0.89
N ASN A 29 -10.79 -15.29 0.19
CA ASN A 29 -11.15 -15.95 -1.08
C ASN A 29 -10.91 -15.04 -2.30
N GLY A 30 -10.22 -13.92 -2.13
CA GLY A 30 -9.86 -13.00 -3.20
C GLY A 30 -8.87 -13.63 -4.19
N ILE A 31 -8.88 -13.13 -5.42
CA ILE A 31 -7.95 -13.58 -6.45
C ILE A 31 -6.53 -13.16 -6.06
N LYS A 32 -5.60 -14.11 -6.02
CA LYS A 32 -4.20 -13.83 -5.72
C LYS A 32 -3.43 -13.57 -7.00
N LEU A 33 -2.77 -12.42 -7.07
CA LEU A 33 -1.77 -12.10 -8.08
C LEU A 33 -0.39 -12.45 -7.53
N VAL A 34 0.30 -13.35 -8.22
CA VAL A 34 1.67 -13.73 -7.86
C VAL A 34 2.64 -12.75 -8.50
N SER A 35 3.52 -12.15 -7.69
CA SER A 35 4.62 -11.31 -8.15
C SER A 35 5.88 -12.14 -8.37
N TYR A 36 6.52 -11.96 -9.52
CA TYR A 36 7.71 -12.70 -9.92
C TYR A 36 8.89 -11.75 -10.17
N ASN A 37 10.10 -12.23 -9.86
CA ASN A 37 11.32 -11.55 -10.23
C ASN A 37 11.56 -11.72 -11.74
N PRO A 38 11.62 -10.64 -12.54
CA PRO A 38 11.78 -10.75 -13.99
C PRO A 38 13.16 -11.27 -14.42
N THR A 39 14.18 -11.14 -13.56
CA THR A 39 15.56 -11.58 -13.84
C THR A 39 15.75 -13.08 -13.59
N THR A 40 15.10 -13.63 -12.56
CA THR A 40 15.28 -15.05 -12.16
C THR A 40 14.07 -15.93 -12.43
N GLY A 41 12.88 -15.35 -12.60
CA GLY A 41 11.61 -16.07 -12.67
C GLY A 41 11.07 -16.52 -11.31
N ASP A 42 11.79 -16.27 -10.22
CA ASP A 42 11.39 -16.72 -8.89
C ASP A 42 10.18 -15.94 -8.36
N ARG A 43 9.31 -16.63 -7.63
CA ARG A 43 8.20 -15.99 -6.91
C ARG A 43 8.73 -15.10 -5.77
N ILE A 44 8.23 -13.86 -5.70
CA ILE A 44 8.53 -12.89 -4.64
C ILE A 44 7.51 -13.01 -3.51
N ALA A 45 6.24 -12.71 -3.80
CA ALA A 45 5.10 -12.75 -2.86
C ALA A 45 3.78 -12.70 -3.64
N ASP A 46 2.66 -12.91 -2.95
CA ASP A 46 1.33 -12.73 -3.52
C ASP A 46 0.65 -11.47 -3.00
N VAL A 47 -0.22 -10.91 -3.83
CA VAL A 47 -1.13 -9.82 -3.48
C VAL A 47 -2.57 -10.28 -3.71
N VAL A 48 -3.42 -10.16 -2.69
CA VAL A 48 -4.86 -10.39 -2.82
C VAL A 48 -5.47 -9.19 -3.53
N MET A 49 -5.96 -9.40 -4.75
CA MET A 49 -6.58 -8.36 -5.57
C MET A 49 -7.92 -7.92 -4.97
N ALA A 50 -8.20 -6.62 -5.07
CA ALA A 50 -9.48 -6.06 -4.66
C ALA A 50 -10.62 -6.59 -5.54
N SER A 51 -11.69 -7.06 -4.92
CA SER A 51 -12.97 -7.31 -5.60
C SER A 51 -13.70 -6.00 -5.92
N ALA A 52 -14.75 -6.09 -6.74
CA ALA A 52 -15.62 -4.93 -7.01
C ALA A 52 -16.26 -4.36 -5.73
N ALA A 53 -16.65 -5.23 -4.79
CA ALA A 53 -17.21 -4.81 -3.51
C ALA A 53 -16.17 -4.08 -2.64
N THR A 54 -14.94 -4.60 -2.58
CA THR A 54 -13.81 -3.94 -1.90
C THR A 54 -13.48 -2.59 -2.52
N TYR A 55 -13.50 -2.51 -3.85
CA TYR A 55 -13.33 -1.24 -4.55
C TYR A 55 -14.39 -0.22 -4.14
N ASP A 56 -15.67 -0.60 -4.13
CA ASP A 56 -16.77 0.28 -3.74
C ASP A 56 -16.62 0.75 -2.29
N GLN A 57 -16.21 -0.14 -1.38
CA GLN A 57 -15.90 0.21 0.00
C GLN A 57 -14.77 1.25 0.08
N VAL A 58 -13.65 1.02 -0.60
CA VAL A 58 -12.49 1.92 -0.58
C VAL A 58 -12.86 3.30 -1.12
N VAL A 59 -13.64 3.35 -2.21
CA VAL A 59 -14.10 4.61 -2.80
C VAL A 59 -15.03 5.36 -1.84
N ALA A 60 -15.97 4.67 -1.20
CA ALA A 60 -16.89 5.30 -0.24
C ALA A 60 -16.12 5.92 0.93
N GLU A 61 -15.15 5.20 1.50
CA GLU A 61 -14.33 5.70 2.60
C GLU A 61 -13.41 6.85 2.18
N ALA A 62 -12.84 6.80 0.98
CA ALA A 62 -12.04 7.90 0.44
C ALA A 62 -12.88 9.18 0.24
N GLN A 63 -14.13 9.04 -0.23
CA GLN A 63 -15.05 10.16 -0.39
C GLN A 63 -15.41 10.79 0.96
N ASP A 64 -15.65 9.98 1.99
CA ASP A 64 -15.92 10.47 3.35
C ASP A 64 -14.71 11.20 3.93
N ALA A 65 -13.52 10.58 3.87
CA ALA A 65 -12.28 11.20 4.33
C ALA A 65 -11.97 12.52 3.61
N PHE A 66 -12.32 12.63 2.32
CA PHE A 66 -12.14 13.84 1.54
C PHE A 66 -12.93 15.03 2.08
N THR A 67 -14.09 14.81 2.72
CA THR A 67 -14.90 15.89 3.31
C THR A 67 -14.14 16.66 4.39
N THR A 68 -13.28 15.97 5.13
CA THR A 68 -12.37 16.56 6.13
C THR A 68 -11.09 17.07 5.47
N TRP A 69 -10.51 16.33 4.53
CA TRP A 69 -9.28 16.74 3.84
C TRP A 69 -9.41 18.08 3.11
N ARG A 70 -10.56 18.32 2.45
CA ARG A 70 -10.79 19.53 1.66
C ARG A 70 -10.85 20.80 2.50
N THR A 71 -11.29 20.70 3.76
CA THR A 71 -11.37 21.85 4.69
C THR A 71 -10.03 22.16 5.36
N MET A 72 -9.04 21.25 5.26
CA MET A 72 -7.71 21.47 5.82
C MET A 72 -6.98 22.61 5.10
N PRO A 73 -6.36 23.57 5.82
CA PRO A 73 -5.59 24.64 5.20
C PRO A 73 -4.46 24.09 4.31
N ALA A 74 -4.24 24.73 3.16
CA ALA A 74 -3.22 24.30 2.21
C ALA A 74 -1.81 24.15 2.84
N PRO A 75 -1.33 25.06 3.73
CA PRO A 75 -0.04 24.87 4.38
C PRO A 75 0.05 23.59 5.23
N ARG A 76 -1.03 23.22 5.93
CA ARG A 76 -1.06 21.98 6.74
C ARG A 76 -1.03 20.74 5.87
N ARG A 77 -1.73 20.74 4.73
CA ARG A 77 -1.63 19.66 3.73
C ARG A 77 -0.21 19.53 3.19
N GLY A 78 0.46 20.65 2.92
CA GLY A 78 1.86 20.67 2.49
C GLY A 78 2.82 20.05 3.52
N LEU A 79 2.58 20.27 4.82
CA LEU A 79 3.36 19.62 5.88
C LEU A 79 3.20 18.10 5.86
N LEU A 80 1.99 17.59 5.65
CA LEU A 80 1.75 16.15 5.56
C LEU A 80 2.46 15.53 4.35
N VAL A 81 2.46 16.21 3.19
CA VAL A 81 3.22 15.76 2.01
C VAL A 81 4.72 15.75 2.28
N ARG A 82 5.24 16.77 2.98
CA ARG A 82 6.66 16.81 3.41
C ARG A 82 6.99 15.62 4.32
N ASP A 83 6.14 15.33 5.30
CA ASP A 83 6.36 14.25 6.25
C ASP A 83 6.32 12.88 5.56
N LEU A 84 5.39 12.68 4.60
CA LEU A 84 5.40 11.51 3.71
C LEU A 84 6.72 11.40 2.93
N GLY A 85 7.21 12.50 2.36
CA GLY A 85 8.49 12.51 1.65
C GLY A 85 9.68 12.15 2.55
N ASN A 86 9.67 12.57 3.82
CA ASN A 86 10.70 12.18 4.78
C ASN A 86 10.64 10.69 5.11
N ALA A 87 9.45 10.15 5.35
CA ALA A 87 9.27 8.72 5.56
C ALA A 87 9.74 7.89 4.36
N LEU A 88 9.46 8.33 3.13
CA LEU A 88 9.97 7.67 1.92
C LEU A 88 11.50 7.69 1.82
N ARG A 89 12.15 8.80 2.22
CA ARG A 89 13.62 8.91 2.22
C ARG A 89 14.27 7.97 3.23
N GLU A 90 13.65 7.73 4.38
CA GLU A 90 14.13 6.75 5.36
C GLU A 90 14.18 5.32 4.79
N TYR A 91 13.34 5.01 3.80
CA TYR A 91 13.25 3.70 3.14
C TYR A 91 13.72 3.71 1.68
N ILE A 92 14.49 4.71 1.24
CA ILE A 92 14.86 4.87 -0.18
C ILE A 92 15.63 3.67 -0.73
N GLU A 93 16.60 3.14 0.02
CA GLU A 93 17.39 1.97 -0.38
C GLU A 93 16.52 0.71 -0.51
N PRO A 94 15.76 0.25 0.53
CA PRO A 94 14.93 -0.94 0.38
C PRO A 94 13.79 -0.78 -0.62
N LEU A 95 13.23 0.42 -0.82
CA LEU A 95 12.25 0.66 -1.87
C LEU A 95 12.89 0.60 -3.26
N GLY A 96 14.12 1.13 -3.41
CA GLY A 96 14.88 1.07 -4.66
C GLY A 96 15.28 -0.34 -5.05
N GLU A 97 15.63 -1.20 -4.09
CA GLU A 97 15.90 -2.62 -4.32
C GLU A 97 14.68 -3.42 -4.82
N MET A 98 13.47 -2.88 -4.69
CA MET A 98 12.21 -3.56 -5.04
C MET A 98 11.73 -3.28 -6.48
N VAL A 99 12.33 -2.31 -7.18
CA VAL A 99 11.93 -1.85 -8.52
C VAL A 99 12.73 -2.52 -9.63
#